data_AF-A0A2W5R3N9-F1
#
_entry.id   AF-A0A2W5R3N9-F1
#
_cell.length_a   1.000
_cell.length_b   1.000
_cell.length_c   1.000
_cell.angle_alpha   90.00
_cell.angle_beta   90.00
_cell.angle_gamma   90.00
#
_symmetry.space_group_name_H-M   'P 1'
#
loop_
_entity.id
_entity.type
_entity.pdbx_description
1 polymer ?
#
loop_
_entity_poly.entity_id
_entity_poly.type
_entity_poly.pdbx_seq_one_letter_code
_entity_poly.pdbx_strand_id
1 'polypeptide(L)'
;MSTETLTILQKRQAIERGLSQYLQGTLLEQVLNHWEAKYGDQPSFVLNRFLSEICTTEELRYFRKDMLKNVLAEMAQVEKQVLLNPSAKASKSEQGGVVLLDALTFFMQNICQAVKAVDVQEFEREVKTQLDLLSIVIDTYQALDDRAVLEALPMTQYAQVLTVCYENYCEFYGQAKADQLYAHVKRQVKERYPMIDMHRLI
;
A
#
# COMPACT_ATOMS: atom_id res chain seq x y z
N MET A 1 -3.00 26.74 19.08
CA MET A 1 -2.84 26.66 17.61
C MET A 1 -1.91 25.49 17.34
N SER A 2 -2.44 24.27 17.28
CA SER A 2 -1.63 23.05 17.15
C SER A 2 -1.49 22.73 15.67
N THR A 3 -0.40 23.21 15.06
CA THR A 3 0.00 22.96 13.67
C THR A 3 0.74 21.64 13.58
N GLU A 4 0.09 20.53 13.88
CA GLU A 4 0.67 19.20 13.63
C GLU A 4 -0.25 18.40 12.74
N THR A 5 0.07 18.44 11.45
CA THR A 5 -0.64 17.78 10.36
C THR A 5 -0.44 16.26 10.38
N LEU A 6 0.63 15.80 11.01
CA LEU A 6 1.09 14.41 11.02
C LEU A 6 0.58 13.61 12.22
N THR A 7 0.09 12.41 11.96
CA THR A 7 -0.26 11.42 13.00
C THR A 7 1.00 10.83 13.67
N ILE A 8 0.85 10.26 14.87
CA ILE A 8 1.95 9.63 15.62
C ILE A 8 2.65 8.55 14.77
N LEU A 9 1.89 7.71 14.05
CA LEU A 9 2.50 6.69 13.18
C LEU A 9 3.31 7.32 12.04
N GLN A 10 2.82 8.38 11.40
CA GLN A 10 3.54 9.07 10.33
C GLN A 10 4.85 9.68 10.83
N LYS A 11 4.83 10.26 12.04
CA LYS A 11 6.05 10.74 12.70
C LYS A 11 7.00 9.58 13.00
N ARG A 12 6.50 8.46 13.54
CA ARG A 12 7.29 7.26 13.82
C ARG A 12 7.99 6.72 12.57
N GLN A 13 7.26 6.59 11.46
CA GLN A 13 7.82 6.13 10.17
C GLN A 13 8.89 7.09 9.62
N ALA A 14 8.66 8.41 9.72
CA ALA A 14 9.66 9.39 9.31
C ALA A 14 10.95 9.32 10.15
N ILE A 15 10.81 9.13 11.46
CA ILE A 15 11.96 8.97 12.37
C ILE A 15 12.71 7.68 12.08
N GLU A 16 11.98 6.58 11.84
CA GLU A 16 12.56 5.29 11.47
C GLU A 16 13.42 5.41 10.21
N ARG A 17 12.89 6.01 9.14
CA ARG A 17 13.63 6.23 7.89
C ARG A 17 14.84 7.15 8.06
N GLY A 18 14.69 8.22 8.85
CA GLY A 18 15.79 9.14 9.11
C GLY A 18 16.95 8.48 9.89
N LEU A 19 16.63 7.52 10.76
CA LEU A 19 17.58 6.86 11.66
C LEU A 19 18.10 5.49 11.17
N SER A 20 17.42 4.83 10.24
CA SER A 20 17.74 3.47 9.77
C SER A 20 19.16 3.31 9.21
N GLN A 21 19.73 4.40 8.68
CA GLN A 21 21.11 4.43 8.17
C GLN A 21 22.17 4.43 9.28
N TYR A 22 21.78 4.78 10.52
CA TYR A 22 22.70 4.88 11.67
C TYR A 22 22.40 3.86 12.76
N LEU A 23 21.14 3.42 12.88
CA LEU A 23 20.66 2.46 13.87
C LEU A 23 19.96 1.34 13.13
N GLN A 24 20.28 0.08 13.47
CA GLN A 24 19.75 -1.09 12.77
C GLN A 24 19.13 -2.10 13.74
N GLY A 25 18.15 -2.86 13.24
CA GLY A 25 17.53 -3.97 13.96
C GLY A 25 16.90 -3.56 15.29
N THR A 26 17.12 -4.36 16.32
CA THR A 26 16.50 -4.21 17.65
C THR A 26 16.77 -2.85 18.30
N LEU A 27 17.93 -2.24 18.04
CA LEU A 27 18.28 -0.93 18.61
C LEU A 27 17.40 0.19 18.05
N LEU A 28 17.11 0.14 16.75
CA LEU A 28 16.22 1.10 16.10
C LEU A 28 14.78 0.97 16.65
N GLU A 29 14.27 -0.25 16.78
CA GLU A 29 12.94 -0.48 17.35
C GLU A 29 12.81 0.01 18.80
N GLN A 30 13.82 -0.24 19.64
CA GLN A 30 13.85 0.26 21.02
C GLN A 30 13.84 1.79 21.08
N VAL A 31 14.62 2.44 20.22
CA VAL A 31 14.69 3.89 20.11
C VAL A 31 13.36 4.48 19.66
N LEU A 32 12.67 3.85 18.70
CA LEU A 32 11.35 4.28 18.23
C LEU A 32 10.27 4.09 19.30
N ASN A 33 10.30 2.99 20.05
CA ASN A 33 9.36 2.74 21.14
C ASN A 33 9.55 3.75 22.29
N HIS A 34 10.81 4.07 22.63
CA HIS A 34 11.13 5.12 23.61
C HIS A 34 10.64 6.50 23.13
N TRP A 35 10.84 6.81 21.85
CA TRP A 35 10.34 8.05 21.26
C TRP A 35 8.81 8.14 21.34
N GLU A 36 8.11 7.10 20.89
CA GLU A 36 6.65 7.07 20.84
C GLU A 36 6.03 7.21 22.23
N ALA A 37 6.58 6.51 23.23
CA ALA A 37 6.09 6.55 24.60
C ALA A 37 6.28 7.92 25.29
N LYS A 38 7.35 8.65 24.97
CA LYS A 38 7.75 9.87 25.69
C LYS A 38 7.49 11.16 24.92
N TYR A 39 7.51 11.10 23.60
CA TYR A 39 7.50 12.26 22.69
C TYR A 39 6.46 12.15 21.56
N GLY A 40 5.67 11.08 21.46
CA GLY A 40 4.73 10.89 20.34
C GLY A 40 3.74 12.04 20.13
N ASP A 41 3.23 12.60 21.24
CA ASP A 41 2.30 13.74 21.25
C ASP A 41 3.00 15.11 21.31
N GLN A 42 4.34 15.12 21.35
CA GLN A 42 5.11 16.34 21.48
C GLN A 42 5.52 16.90 20.10
N PRO A 43 5.71 18.23 20.00
CA PRO A 43 6.07 18.91 18.77
C PRO A 43 7.51 18.62 18.31
N SER A 44 7.77 18.74 17.00
CA SER A 44 9.05 18.38 16.35
C SER A 44 10.33 18.98 16.95
N PHE A 45 10.26 20.10 17.70
CA PHE A 45 11.47 20.65 18.35
C PHE A 45 12.06 19.72 19.41
N VAL A 46 11.26 18.79 19.96
CA VAL A 46 11.71 17.82 20.96
C VAL A 46 12.62 16.74 20.36
N LEU A 47 12.67 16.61 19.04
CA LEU A 47 13.56 15.69 18.33
C LEU A 47 15.03 15.94 18.66
N ASN A 48 15.44 17.20 18.86
CA ASN A 48 16.82 17.51 19.23
C ASN A 48 17.19 16.95 20.62
N ARG A 49 16.25 17.03 21.57
CA ARG A 49 16.39 16.44 22.91
C ARG A 49 16.40 14.92 22.82
N PHE A 50 15.45 14.34 22.09
CA PHE A 50 15.39 12.90 21.86
C PHE A 50 16.69 12.35 21.25
N LEU A 51 17.23 12.98 20.20
CA LEU A 51 18.52 12.60 19.62
C LEU A 51 19.66 12.72 20.62
N SER A 52 19.62 13.69 21.53
CA SER A 52 20.61 13.77 22.63
C SER A 52 20.56 12.57 23.55
N GLU A 53 19.36 12.04 23.82
CA GLU A 53 19.15 10.90 24.72
C GLU A 53 19.65 9.59 24.11
N ILE A 54 19.54 9.42 22.78
CA ILE A 54 19.92 8.17 22.10
C ILE A 54 21.36 8.18 21.58
N CYS A 55 21.97 9.35 21.34
CA CYS A 55 23.37 9.48 20.93
C CYS A 55 24.32 9.31 22.13
N THR A 56 24.37 8.10 22.70
CA THR A 56 25.16 7.79 23.90
C THR A 56 26.65 7.61 23.60
N THR A 57 26.99 7.09 22.41
CA THR A 57 28.37 6.84 21.95
C THR A 57 28.95 8.04 21.19
N GLU A 58 30.29 8.12 21.11
CA GLU A 58 30.99 9.20 20.39
C GLU A 58 30.67 9.22 18.89
N GLU A 59 30.56 8.04 18.25
CA GLU A 59 30.14 7.92 16.85
C GLU A 59 28.73 8.47 16.63
N LEU A 60 27.76 8.12 17.48
CA LEU A 60 26.39 8.62 17.36
C LEU A 60 26.32 10.13 17.61
N ARG A 61 27.15 10.68 18.51
CA ARG A 61 27.24 12.13 18.74
C ARG A 61 27.81 12.86 17.53
N TYR A 62 28.74 12.25 16.79
CA TYR A 62 29.26 12.80 15.55
C TYR A 62 28.15 12.92 14.49
N PHE A 63 27.36 11.86 14.30
CA PHE A 63 26.25 11.85 13.33
C PHE A 63 25.00 12.59 13.78
N ARG A 64 24.92 13.07 15.03
CA ARG A 64 23.70 13.66 15.61
C ARG A 64 23.10 14.79 14.77
N LYS A 65 23.94 15.66 14.20
CA LYS A 65 23.46 16.77 13.36
C LYS A 65 22.83 16.26 12.06
N ASP A 66 23.46 15.28 11.42
CA ASP A 66 22.96 14.65 10.20
C ASP A 66 21.70 13.82 10.48
N MET A 67 21.66 13.07 11.58
CA MET A 67 20.46 12.37 12.06
C MET A 67 19.28 13.33 12.20
N LEU A 68 19.49 14.48 12.87
CA LEU A 68 18.43 15.47 13.04
C LEU A 68 17.94 16.03 11.71
N LYS A 69 18.87 16.36 10.82
CA LYS A 69 18.55 16.89 9.50
C LYS A 69 17.75 15.88 8.68
N ASN A 70 18.16 14.61 8.69
CA ASN A 70 17.50 13.54 7.94
C ASN A 70 16.10 13.25 8.49
N VAL A 71 15.94 13.16 9.82
CA VAL A 71 14.62 12.99 10.44
C VAL A 71 13.69 14.16 10.09
N LEU A 72 14.16 15.40 10.16
CA LEU A 72 13.35 16.57 9.80
C LEU A 72 12.99 16.59 8.31
N ALA A 73 13.90 16.18 7.42
CA ALA A 73 13.65 16.08 6.00
C ALA A 73 12.59 15.01 5.68
N GLU A 74 12.69 13.83 6.29
CA GLU A 74 11.69 12.77 6.17
C GLU A 74 10.32 13.23 6.69
N MET A 75 10.27 13.91 7.85
CA MET A 75 9.01 14.44 8.38
C MET A 75 8.39 15.49 7.45
N ALA A 76 9.19 16.41 6.89
CA ALA A 76 8.70 17.39 5.93
C ALA A 76 8.20 16.74 4.63
N GLN A 77 8.85 15.67 4.18
CA GLN A 77 8.42 14.89 3.02
C GLN A 77 7.09 14.18 3.29
N VAL A 78 6.91 13.56 4.46
CA VAL A 78 5.64 12.95 4.85
C VAL A 78 4.54 14.00 4.99
N GLU A 79 4.84 15.18 5.56
CA GLU A 79 3.88 16.29 5.66
C GLU A 79 3.45 16.79 4.27
N LYS A 80 4.41 16.99 3.37
CA LYS A 80 4.14 17.36 1.98
C LYS A 80 3.27 16.30 1.28
N GLN A 81 3.51 15.01 1.52
CA GLN A 81 2.67 13.94 0.97
C GLN A 81 1.24 13.96 1.55
N VAL A 82 1.09 14.22 2.85
CA VAL A 82 -0.23 14.33 3.51
C VAL A 82 -1.01 15.55 3.02
N LEU A 83 -0.33 16.67 2.77
CA LEU A 83 -0.94 17.89 2.24
C LEU A 83 -1.35 17.76 0.76
N LEU A 84 -0.56 17.04 -0.04
CA LEU A 84 -0.87 16.79 -1.45
C LEU A 84 -1.96 15.71 -1.62
N ASN A 85 -2.04 14.76 -0.70
CA ASN A 85 -3.04 13.69 -0.66
C ASN A 85 -3.84 13.72 0.66
N PRO A 86 -4.90 14.53 0.78
CA PRO A 86 -5.72 14.62 2.00
C PRO A 86 -6.48 13.32 2.37
N SER A 87 -6.33 12.23 1.62
CA SER A 87 -6.92 10.91 1.91
C SER A 87 -5.95 9.93 2.60
N ALA A 88 -4.87 10.43 3.22
CA ALA A 88 -3.88 9.61 3.94
C ALA A 88 -4.01 9.72 5.47
N LYS A 89 -5.19 9.41 6.01
CA LYS A 89 -5.35 9.02 7.42
C LYS A 89 -5.72 7.54 7.49
N ALA A 90 -4.73 6.66 7.37
CA ALA A 90 -4.96 5.24 7.64
C ALA A 90 -3.65 4.54 8.01
N SER A 91 -3.17 4.76 9.22
CA SER A 91 -2.09 4.00 9.87
C SER A 91 -2.42 2.51 10.16
N LYS A 92 -3.34 1.93 9.36
CA LYS A 92 -3.67 0.49 9.24
C LYS A 92 -3.37 -0.03 7.81
N SER A 93 -2.85 0.81 6.91
CA SER A 93 -2.81 0.55 5.47
C SER A 93 -1.63 -0.27 4.95
N GLU A 94 -0.59 -0.54 5.72
CA GLU A 94 0.51 -1.41 5.24
C GLU A 94 0.10 -2.89 5.26
N GLN A 95 -0.56 -3.36 6.31
CA GLN A 95 -1.21 -4.69 6.29
C GLN A 95 -2.47 -4.69 5.44
N GLY A 96 -3.29 -3.63 5.48
CA GLY A 96 -4.50 -3.53 4.67
C GLY A 96 -4.22 -3.49 3.16
N GLY A 97 -3.13 -2.85 2.74
CA GLY A 97 -2.73 -2.77 1.33
C GLY A 97 -2.16 -4.08 0.80
N VAL A 98 -1.31 -4.75 1.58
CA VAL A 98 -0.79 -6.08 1.23
C VAL A 98 -1.94 -7.10 1.18
N VAL A 99 -2.84 -7.07 2.17
CA VAL A 99 -4.02 -7.96 2.20
C VAL A 99 -5.00 -7.64 1.07
N LEU A 100 -5.14 -6.38 0.66
CA LEU A 100 -5.96 -5.98 -0.48
C LEU A 100 -5.36 -6.45 -1.81
N LEU A 101 -4.04 -6.32 -1.98
CA LEU A 101 -3.32 -6.85 -3.13
C LEU A 101 -3.44 -8.38 -3.19
N ASP A 102 -3.25 -9.08 -2.05
CA ASP A 102 -3.43 -10.54 -1.96
C ASP A 102 -4.84 -10.99 -2.38
N ALA A 103 -5.87 -10.24 -1.98
CA ALA A 103 -7.23 -10.52 -2.39
C ALA A 103 -7.49 -10.22 -3.86
N LEU A 104 -6.93 -9.14 -4.41
CA LEU A 104 -7.02 -8.83 -5.84
C LEU A 104 -6.34 -9.90 -6.69
N THR A 105 -5.09 -10.28 -6.34
CA THR A 105 -4.36 -11.35 -7.03
C THR A 105 -5.15 -12.65 -6.99
N PHE A 106 -5.70 -13.01 -5.83
CA PHE A 106 -6.55 -14.19 -5.72
C PHE A 106 -7.80 -14.09 -6.61
N PHE A 107 -8.43 -12.91 -6.68
CA PHE A 107 -9.61 -12.70 -7.51
C PHE A 107 -9.28 -12.87 -8.99
N MET A 108 -8.22 -12.21 -9.46
CA MET A 108 -7.75 -12.29 -10.85
C MET A 108 -7.38 -13.71 -11.26
N GLN A 109 -6.67 -14.45 -10.39
CA GLN A 109 -6.34 -15.86 -10.62
C GLN A 109 -7.59 -16.72 -10.82
N ASN A 110 -8.64 -16.51 -10.00
CA ASN A 110 -9.89 -17.26 -10.16
C ASN A 110 -10.63 -16.89 -11.45
N ILE A 111 -10.61 -15.62 -11.87
CA ILE A 111 -11.19 -15.21 -13.14
C ILE A 111 -10.44 -15.88 -14.29
N CYS A 112 -9.11 -15.74 -14.35
CA CYS A 112 -8.28 -16.31 -15.40
C CYS A 112 -8.39 -17.83 -15.46
N GLN A 113 -8.50 -18.52 -14.32
CA GLN A 113 -8.71 -19.97 -14.27
C GLN A 113 -10.11 -20.39 -14.74
N ALA A 114 -11.12 -19.54 -14.59
CA ALA A 114 -12.49 -19.80 -15.03
C ALA A 114 -12.71 -19.53 -16.53
N VAL A 115 -11.78 -18.85 -17.19
CA VAL A 115 -11.75 -18.70 -18.66
C VAL A 115 -11.29 -20.02 -19.28
N LYS A 116 -11.95 -20.48 -20.33
CA LYS A 116 -11.57 -21.70 -21.04
C LYS A 116 -10.22 -21.50 -21.72
N ALA A 117 -9.35 -22.51 -21.71
CA ALA A 117 -8.01 -22.43 -22.31
C ALA A 117 -7.98 -21.94 -23.76
N VAL A 118 -9.04 -22.21 -24.55
CA VAL A 118 -9.17 -21.74 -25.94
C VAL A 118 -9.46 -20.25 -26.06
N ASP A 119 -10.06 -19.64 -25.04
CA ASP A 119 -10.50 -18.24 -25.03
C ASP A 119 -9.50 -17.33 -24.28
N VAL A 120 -8.53 -17.89 -23.52
CA VAL A 120 -7.61 -17.13 -22.65
C VAL A 120 -6.88 -16.02 -23.41
N GLN A 121 -6.30 -16.31 -24.58
CA GLN A 121 -5.53 -15.32 -25.33
C GLN A 121 -6.40 -14.15 -25.83
N GLU A 122 -7.63 -14.45 -26.24
CA GLU A 122 -8.56 -13.43 -26.74
C GLU A 122 -9.10 -12.59 -25.59
N PHE A 123 -9.47 -13.24 -24.48
CA PHE A 123 -9.91 -12.59 -23.25
C PHE A 123 -8.83 -11.66 -22.68
N GLU A 124 -7.58 -12.13 -22.55
CA GLU A 124 -6.49 -11.29 -22.03
C GLU A 124 -6.21 -10.09 -22.93
N ARG A 125 -6.29 -10.28 -24.26
CA ARG A 125 -6.11 -9.19 -25.22
C ARG A 125 -7.20 -8.13 -25.03
N GLU A 126 -8.47 -8.53 -25.01
CA GLU A 126 -9.60 -7.61 -24.93
C GLU A 126 -9.59 -6.83 -23.61
N VAL A 127 -9.32 -7.51 -22.49
CA VAL A 127 -9.17 -6.86 -21.19
C VAL A 127 -8.03 -5.84 -21.20
N LYS A 128 -6.85 -6.19 -21.74
CA LYS A 128 -5.72 -5.24 -21.84
C LYS A 128 -6.05 -4.05 -22.72
N THR A 129 -6.74 -4.25 -23.84
CA THR A 129 -7.18 -3.17 -24.73
C THR A 129 -8.14 -2.22 -24.01
N GLN A 130 -9.11 -2.74 -23.26
CA GLN A 130 -10.01 -1.90 -22.47
C GLN A 130 -9.31 -1.17 -21.33
N LEU A 131 -8.33 -1.80 -20.68
CA LEU A 131 -7.52 -1.16 -19.64
C LEU A 131 -6.64 -0.02 -20.21
N ASP A 132 -6.07 -0.21 -21.40
CA ASP A 132 -5.32 0.84 -22.10
C ASP A 132 -6.18 2.08 -22.40
N LEU A 133 -7.44 1.88 -22.82
CA LEU A 133 -8.41 2.97 -23.01
C LEU A 133 -8.69 3.76 -21.72
N LEU A 134 -8.55 3.11 -20.56
CA LEU A 134 -8.72 3.71 -19.23
C LEU A 134 -7.39 4.29 -18.67
N SER A 135 -6.34 4.39 -19.50
CA SER A 135 -5.00 4.81 -19.11
C SER A 135 -4.33 3.89 -18.07
N ILE A 136 -4.71 2.61 -18.05
CA ILE A 136 -4.11 1.56 -17.22
C ILE A 136 -3.23 0.70 -18.13
N VAL A 137 -1.93 0.94 -18.10
CA VAL A 137 -0.98 0.24 -18.98
C VAL A 137 -0.52 -1.05 -18.31
N ILE A 138 -0.91 -2.18 -18.89
CA ILE A 138 -0.39 -3.51 -18.56
C ILE A 138 0.48 -3.98 -19.72
N ASP A 139 1.67 -4.52 -19.43
CA ASP A 139 2.56 -5.00 -20.46
C ASP A 139 1.91 -6.13 -21.30
N THR A 140 2.09 -6.06 -22.61
CA THR A 140 1.49 -7.01 -23.56
C THR A 140 1.90 -8.44 -23.28
N TYR A 141 3.09 -8.68 -22.72
CA TYR A 141 3.64 -10.02 -22.48
C TYR A 141 3.41 -10.55 -21.06
N GLN A 142 2.89 -9.73 -20.14
CA GLN A 142 2.61 -10.16 -18.77
C GLN A 142 1.19 -10.70 -18.61
N ALA A 143 1.01 -11.76 -17.83
CA ALA A 143 -0.31 -12.30 -17.55
C ALA A 143 -1.11 -11.33 -16.66
N LEU A 144 -2.44 -11.28 -16.83
CA LEU A 144 -3.31 -10.40 -16.04
C LEU A 144 -3.34 -10.74 -14.55
N ASP A 145 -3.06 -11.99 -14.19
CA ASP A 145 -3.03 -12.48 -12.81
C ASP A 145 -1.63 -12.41 -12.16
N ASP A 146 -0.63 -11.85 -12.88
CA ASP A 146 0.71 -11.65 -12.35
C ASP A 146 0.69 -10.65 -11.18
N ARG A 147 1.19 -11.09 -10.02
CA ARG A 147 1.25 -10.25 -8.82
C ARG A 147 2.06 -8.97 -9.04
N ALA A 148 3.16 -9.03 -9.80
CA ALA A 148 4.01 -7.86 -10.04
C ALA A 148 3.28 -6.79 -10.87
N VAL A 149 2.41 -7.21 -11.80
CA VAL A 149 1.54 -6.30 -12.55
C VAL A 149 0.55 -5.63 -11.59
N LEU A 150 -0.14 -6.42 -10.77
CA LEU A 150 -1.16 -5.93 -9.86
C LEU A 150 -0.59 -5.04 -8.73
N GLU A 151 0.65 -5.28 -8.31
CA GLU A 151 1.37 -4.47 -7.34
C GLU A 151 1.77 -3.10 -7.92
N ALA A 152 2.08 -3.03 -9.21
CA ALA A 152 2.39 -1.78 -9.89
C ALA A 152 1.16 -0.86 -10.05
N LEU A 153 -0.06 -1.41 -9.94
CA LEU A 153 -1.30 -0.66 -10.08
C LEU A 153 -1.65 0.08 -8.77
N PRO A 154 -2.05 1.36 -8.84
CA PRO A 154 -2.57 2.07 -7.68
C PRO A 154 -3.88 1.44 -7.19
N MET A 155 -4.06 1.33 -5.87
CA MET A 155 -5.25 0.70 -5.26
C MET A 155 -6.58 1.31 -5.72
N THR A 156 -6.59 2.57 -6.17
CA THR A 156 -7.77 3.24 -6.72
C THR A 156 -8.27 2.61 -8.03
N GLN A 157 -7.42 1.83 -8.72
CA GLN A 157 -7.74 1.18 -10.00
C GLN A 157 -8.17 -0.28 -9.84
N TYR A 158 -8.07 -0.88 -8.64
CA TYR A 158 -8.37 -2.31 -8.43
C TYR A 158 -9.82 -2.68 -8.79
N ALA A 159 -10.78 -1.88 -8.34
CA ALA A 159 -12.19 -2.07 -8.70
C ALA A 159 -12.43 -1.91 -10.20
N GLN A 160 -11.68 -1.00 -10.85
CA GLN A 160 -11.80 -0.75 -12.28
C GLN A 160 -11.29 -1.94 -13.10
N VAL A 161 -10.16 -2.53 -12.71
CA VAL A 161 -9.63 -3.76 -13.34
C VAL A 161 -10.64 -4.89 -13.22
N LEU A 162 -11.20 -5.12 -12.02
CA LEU A 162 -12.21 -6.16 -11.82
C LEU A 162 -13.51 -5.87 -12.60
N THR A 163 -13.88 -4.61 -12.77
CA THR A 163 -15.04 -4.24 -13.60
C THR A 163 -14.80 -4.57 -15.07
N VAL A 164 -13.64 -4.20 -15.62
CA VAL A 164 -13.29 -4.54 -17.01
C VAL A 164 -13.25 -6.05 -17.20
N CYS A 165 -12.64 -6.80 -16.27
CA CYS A 165 -12.65 -8.26 -16.32
C CYS A 165 -14.07 -8.83 -16.26
N TYR A 166 -14.97 -8.21 -15.49
CA TYR A 166 -16.37 -8.65 -15.37
C TYR A 166 -17.12 -8.44 -16.69
N GLU A 167 -17.00 -7.25 -17.27
CA GLU A 167 -17.64 -6.89 -18.54
C GLU A 167 -17.18 -7.81 -19.66
N ASN A 168 -15.86 -8.00 -19.80
CA ASN A 168 -15.31 -8.94 -20.77
C ASN A 168 -15.80 -10.38 -20.49
N TYR A 169 -15.82 -10.83 -19.23
CA TYR A 169 -16.30 -12.18 -18.93
C TYR A 169 -17.80 -12.35 -19.26
N CYS A 170 -18.60 -11.29 -19.12
CA CYS A 170 -19.99 -11.28 -19.55
C CYS A 170 -20.14 -11.40 -21.06
N GLU A 171 -19.27 -10.76 -21.86
CA GLU A 171 -19.28 -10.87 -23.31
C GLU A 171 -18.97 -12.29 -23.80
N PHE A 172 -18.00 -12.96 -23.16
CA PHE A 172 -17.60 -14.33 -23.56
C PHE A 172 -18.58 -15.41 -23.09
N TYR A 173 -19.08 -15.31 -21.85
CA TYR A 173 -19.81 -16.41 -21.19
C TYR A 173 -21.23 -16.07 -20.76
N GLY A 174 -21.65 -14.83 -20.91
CA GLY A 174 -22.96 -14.32 -20.50
C GLY A 174 -23.01 -13.89 -19.04
N GLN A 175 -23.85 -12.90 -18.77
CA GLN A 175 -24.01 -12.27 -17.45
C GLN A 175 -24.28 -13.27 -16.32
N ALA A 176 -25.15 -14.26 -16.54
CA ALA A 176 -25.49 -15.25 -15.51
C ALA A 176 -24.27 -16.06 -15.01
N LYS A 177 -23.30 -16.37 -15.88
CA LYS A 177 -22.07 -17.08 -15.49
C LYS A 177 -21.08 -16.14 -14.81
N ALA A 178 -20.97 -14.92 -15.30
CA ALA A 178 -20.14 -13.88 -14.68
C ALA A 178 -20.59 -13.61 -13.24
N ASP A 179 -21.89 -13.41 -13.01
CA ASP A 179 -22.47 -13.21 -11.68
C ASP A 179 -22.18 -14.39 -10.74
N GLN A 180 -22.35 -15.62 -11.23
CA GLN A 180 -22.05 -16.82 -10.43
C GLN A 180 -20.57 -16.89 -10.03
N LEU A 181 -19.67 -16.64 -10.98
CA LEU A 181 -18.23 -16.63 -10.73
C LEU A 181 -17.87 -15.53 -9.72
N TYR A 182 -18.29 -14.29 -9.96
CA TYR A 182 -17.97 -13.17 -9.09
C TYR A 182 -18.57 -13.35 -7.69
N ALA A 183 -19.82 -13.84 -7.57
CA ALA A 183 -20.42 -14.13 -6.27
C ALA A 183 -19.71 -15.27 -5.53
N HIS A 184 -19.17 -16.25 -6.26
CA HIS A 184 -18.38 -17.34 -5.69
C HIS A 184 -17.02 -16.84 -5.19
N VAL A 185 -16.28 -16.11 -6.02
CA VAL A 185 -14.95 -15.57 -5.67
C VAL A 185 -15.07 -14.54 -4.55
N LYS A 186 -16.09 -13.66 -4.56
CA LYS A 186 -16.38 -12.73 -3.45
C LYS A 186 -16.58 -13.45 -2.12
N ARG A 187 -17.28 -14.59 -2.12
CA ARG A 187 -17.45 -15.42 -0.92
C ARG A 187 -16.11 -15.97 -0.43
N GLN A 188 -15.30 -16.54 -1.33
CA GLN A 188 -13.99 -17.06 -0.98
C GLN A 188 -13.03 -15.98 -0.45
N VAL A 189 -13.04 -14.79 -1.06
CA VAL A 189 -12.25 -13.64 -0.59
C VAL A 189 -12.70 -13.23 0.81
N LYS A 190 -14.01 -13.19 1.08
CA LYS A 190 -14.54 -12.85 2.40
C LYS A 190 -14.20 -13.89 3.47
N GLU A 191 -14.18 -15.18 3.11
CA GLU A 191 -13.77 -16.26 4.01
C GLU A 191 -12.27 -16.25 4.30
N ARG A 192 -11.46 -15.99 3.27
CA ARG A 192 -9.99 -16.00 3.36
C ARG A 192 -9.41 -14.72 3.94
N TYR A 193 -10.10 -13.59 3.74
CA TYR A 193 -9.70 -12.26 4.16
C TYR A 193 -10.86 -11.50 4.83
N PRO A 194 -11.31 -11.94 6.03
CA PRO A 194 -12.50 -11.39 6.70
C PRO A 194 -12.35 -9.93 7.13
N MET A 195 -11.14 -9.38 7.09
CA MET A 195 -10.80 -8.00 7.47
C MET A 195 -10.83 -7.02 6.28
N ILE A 196 -11.08 -7.50 5.05
CA ILE A 196 -11.10 -6.65 3.85
C ILE A 196 -12.44 -5.95 3.71
N ASP A 197 -12.36 -4.65 3.46
CA ASP A 197 -13.50 -3.86 3.00
C ASP A 197 -13.75 -4.14 1.51
N MET A 198 -14.80 -4.92 1.20
CA MET A 198 -15.11 -5.29 -0.19
C MET A 198 -15.38 -4.08 -1.07
N HIS A 199 -15.81 -2.93 -0.53
CA HIS A 199 -16.02 -1.71 -1.32
C HIS A 199 -14.72 -1.16 -1.93
N ARG A 200 -13.56 -1.64 -1.48
CA ARG A 200 -12.26 -1.29 -2.07
C ARG A 200 -11.84 -2.20 -3.22
N LEU A 201 -12.53 -3.32 -3.42
CA LEU A 201 -12.30 -4.28 -4.51
C LEU A 201 -13.38 -4.22 -5.58
N ILE A 202 -14.61 -3.80 -5.25
CA ILE A 202 -15.81 -3.90 -6.11
C ILE A 202 -16.85 -2.86 -5.73
#